data_AF-A0A1Y4IEH8-F1
#
_entry.id   AF-A0A1Y4IEH8-F1
#
_cell.length_a   1.000
_cell.length_b   1.000
_cell.length_c   1.000
_cell.angle_alpha   90.00
_cell.angle_beta   90.00
_cell.angle_gamma   90.00
#
_symmetry.space_group_name_H-M   'P 1'
#
loop_
_entity.id
_entity.type
_entity.pdbx_description
1 polymer ?
#
loop_
_entity_poly.entity_id
_entity_poly.type
_entity_poly.pdbx_seq_one_letter_code
_entity_poly.pdbx_strand_id
1 'polypeptide(L)'
;MTRQEQKAVKELSEMISKNLKVIAREHGFKVVSDCAYKVLGDFLYEVFLSAPPIRRGTAIRAVVSTKPCAIDNVFWDVYEMGEVARNKPFSFHITAAHSPSAHIIEEMELPVPTVDAATMVMNEAFRRLNEAIQEHHSRCSTVSDFKAEILHDTAPTARLNVVLCEIAEGNFHQAVLLAEKELENGSYGLFNTVTDDGIKSIYDYVKEFCQKK
;
A
#
# COMPACT_ATOMS: atom_id res chain seq x y z
N MET A 1 27.11 -11.79 3.07
CA MET A 1 26.36 -12.75 2.23
C MET A 1 27.34 -13.33 1.23
N THR A 2 27.40 -14.65 1.11
CA THR A 2 28.32 -15.33 0.18
C THR A 2 27.80 -15.22 -1.27
N ARG A 3 28.67 -15.46 -2.25
CA ARG A 3 28.28 -15.51 -3.67
C ARG A 3 27.21 -16.58 -3.93
N GLN A 4 27.24 -17.69 -3.20
CA GLN A 4 26.24 -18.75 -3.29
C GLN A 4 24.88 -18.29 -2.74
N GLU A 5 24.87 -17.63 -1.59
CA GLU A 5 23.64 -17.08 -0.98
C GLU A 5 23.01 -16.00 -1.88
N GLN A 6 23.81 -15.12 -2.48
CA GLN A 6 23.32 -14.13 -3.44
C GLN A 6 22.70 -14.78 -4.68
N LYS A 7 23.32 -15.85 -5.19
CA LYS A 7 22.79 -16.63 -6.31
C LYS A 7 21.44 -17.25 -5.94
N ALA A 8 21.32 -17.86 -4.76
CA ALA A 8 20.07 -18.47 -4.30
C ALA A 8 18.93 -17.44 -4.16
N VAL A 9 19.21 -16.26 -3.60
CA VAL A 9 18.23 -15.15 -3.54
C VAL A 9 17.75 -14.76 -4.93
N LYS A 10 18.69 -14.61 -5.89
CA LYS A 10 18.36 -14.23 -7.27
C LYS A 10 17.49 -15.29 -7.95
N GLU A 11 17.87 -16.56 -7.86
CA GLU A 11 17.12 -17.67 -8.44
C GLU A 11 15.69 -17.76 -7.87
N LEU A 12 15.53 -17.58 -6.56
CA LEU A 12 14.21 -17.55 -5.94
C LEU A 12 13.39 -16.33 -6.39
N SER A 13 13.97 -15.13 -6.47
CA SER A 13 13.29 -13.94 -6.99
C SER A 13 12.84 -14.08 -8.43
N GLU A 14 13.65 -14.72 -9.29
CA GLU A 14 13.30 -15.02 -10.67
C GLU A 14 12.14 -16.02 -10.76
N MET A 15 12.13 -17.03 -9.88
CA MET A 15 11.02 -17.99 -9.78
C MET A 15 9.72 -17.33 -9.32
N ILE A 16 9.79 -16.44 -8.34
CA ILE A 16 8.63 -15.66 -7.89
C ILE A 16 8.08 -14.84 -9.07
N SER A 17 8.94 -14.05 -9.71
CA SER A 17 8.56 -13.14 -10.81
C SER A 17 7.95 -13.91 -11.99
N LYS A 18 8.53 -15.06 -12.35
CA LYS A 18 8.07 -15.90 -13.45
C LYS A 18 6.68 -16.49 -13.19
N ASN A 19 6.39 -16.90 -11.97
CA ASN A 19 5.17 -17.64 -11.63
C ASN A 19 4.05 -16.74 -11.06
N LEU A 20 4.37 -15.53 -10.60
CA LEU A 20 3.44 -14.63 -9.90
C LEU A 20 2.10 -14.50 -10.64
N LYS A 21 2.14 -14.16 -11.93
CA LYS A 21 0.94 -13.90 -12.74
C LYS A 21 0.01 -15.11 -12.85
N VAL A 22 0.57 -16.32 -12.99
CA VAL A 22 -0.22 -17.54 -13.16
C VAL A 22 -0.87 -17.92 -11.82
N ILE A 23 -0.06 -18.03 -10.77
CA ILE A 23 -0.54 -18.44 -9.45
C ILE A 23 -1.54 -17.41 -8.89
N ALA A 24 -1.23 -16.12 -8.97
CA ALA A 24 -2.13 -15.07 -8.48
C ALA A 24 -3.52 -15.18 -9.12
N ARG A 25 -3.60 -15.46 -10.43
CA ARG A 25 -4.87 -15.61 -11.16
C ARG A 25 -5.67 -16.83 -10.74
N GLU A 26 -5.02 -17.96 -10.46
CA GLU A 26 -5.67 -19.17 -9.93
C GLU A 26 -6.34 -18.89 -8.57
N HIS A 27 -5.75 -17.98 -7.79
CA HIS A 27 -6.30 -17.50 -6.53
C HIS A 27 -7.23 -16.29 -6.69
N GLY A 28 -7.59 -15.90 -7.92
CA GLY A 28 -8.54 -14.83 -8.24
C GLY A 28 -7.97 -13.40 -8.22
N PHE A 29 -6.66 -13.23 -8.12
CA PHE A 29 -6.02 -11.91 -8.16
C PHE A 29 -5.77 -11.44 -9.60
N LYS A 30 -5.80 -10.12 -9.79
CA LYS A 30 -5.20 -9.46 -10.95
C LYS A 30 -3.73 -9.19 -10.65
N VAL A 31 -2.93 -8.96 -11.69
CA VAL A 31 -1.51 -8.64 -11.54
C VAL A 31 -1.15 -7.46 -12.41
N VAL A 32 -0.44 -6.50 -11.83
CA VAL A 32 0.20 -5.37 -12.51
C VAL A 32 1.63 -5.25 -12.00
N SER A 33 2.60 -5.22 -12.92
CA SER A 33 4.03 -5.29 -12.58
C SER A 33 4.33 -6.51 -11.68
N ASP A 34 4.89 -6.29 -10.50
CA ASP A 34 5.23 -7.25 -9.45
C ASP A 34 4.19 -7.31 -8.31
N CYS A 35 3.06 -6.60 -8.46
CA CYS A 35 1.97 -6.57 -7.48
C CYS A 35 0.80 -7.45 -7.95
N ALA A 36 0.41 -8.41 -7.12
CA ALA A 36 -0.87 -9.08 -7.23
C ALA A 36 -1.91 -8.31 -6.41
N TYR A 37 -3.13 -8.13 -6.92
CA TYR A 37 -4.13 -7.33 -6.23
C TYR A 37 -5.56 -7.82 -6.43
N LYS A 38 -6.42 -7.44 -5.48
CA LYS A 38 -7.88 -7.62 -5.52
C LYS A 38 -8.57 -6.37 -5.03
N VAL A 39 -9.82 -6.20 -5.46
CA VAL A 39 -10.71 -5.15 -4.99
C VAL A 39 -11.94 -5.82 -4.39
N LEU A 40 -12.26 -5.51 -3.14
CA LEU A 40 -13.48 -5.94 -2.45
C LEU A 40 -14.21 -4.70 -1.95
N GLY A 41 -15.44 -4.47 -2.41
CA GLY A 41 -16.10 -3.17 -2.24
C GLY A 41 -15.20 -2.05 -2.76
N ASP A 42 -14.96 -1.05 -1.91
CA ASP A 42 -14.07 0.09 -2.22
C ASP A 42 -12.62 -0.10 -1.71
N PHE A 43 -12.24 -1.31 -1.26
CA PHE A 43 -10.91 -1.58 -0.73
C PHE A 43 -10.01 -2.27 -1.74
N LEU A 44 -8.82 -1.72 -1.93
CA LEU A 44 -7.73 -2.31 -2.69
C LEU A 44 -6.84 -3.12 -1.74
N TYR A 45 -6.69 -4.41 -2.04
CA TYR A 45 -5.74 -5.30 -1.38
C TYR A 45 -4.58 -5.59 -2.33
N GLU A 46 -3.37 -5.34 -1.86
CA GLU A 46 -2.12 -5.49 -2.61
C GLU A 46 -1.29 -6.61 -1.97
N VAL A 47 -0.74 -7.50 -2.79
CA VAL A 47 0.05 -8.65 -2.38
C VAL A 47 1.41 -8.59 -3.05
N PHE A 48 2.45 -8.60 -2.23
CA PHE A 48 3.84 -8.63 -2.65
C PHE A 48 4.51 -9.90 -2.13
N LEU A 49 5.08 -10.67 -3.06
CA LEU A 49 5.93 -11.80 -2.75
C LEU A 49 7.38 -11.44 -3.08
N SER A 50 8.31 -11.73 -2.17
CA SER A 50 9.73 -11.44 -2.37
C SER A 50 10.62 -12.52 -1.74
N ALA A 51 11.85 -12.64 -2.23
CA ALA A 51 12.90 -13.42 -1.59
C ALA A 51 13.79 -12.47 -0.75
N PRO A 52 13.55 -12.33 0.56
CA PRO A 52 14.29 -11.37 1.38
C PRO A 52 15.78 -11.74 1.46
N PRO A 53 16.72 -10.81 1.17
CA PRO A 53 18.16 -11.11 1.16
C PRO A 53 18.68 -11.65 2.50
N ILE A 54 18.09 -11.22 3.62
CA ILE A 54 18.46 -11.69 4.97
C ILE A 54 18.19 -13.18 5.16
N ARG A 55 17.23 -13.75 4.41
CA ARG A 55 16.90 -15.19 4.40
C ARG A 55 17.68 -15.98 3.35
N ARG A 56 18.60 -15.35 2.62
CA ARG A 56 19.61 -16.04 1.78
C ARG A 56 19.01 -17.06 0.79
N GLY A 57 17.81 -16.79 0.27
CA GLY A 57 17.12 -17.66 -0.70
C GLY A 57 16.39 -18.86 -0.09
N THR A 58 16.18 -18.88 1.23
CA THR A 58 15.54 -19.99 1.96
C THR A 58 14.11 -19.72 2.41
N ALA A 59 13.55 -18.56 2.05
CA ALA A 59 12.18 -18.19 2.39
C ALA A 59 11.58 -17.24 1.36
N ILE A 60 10.26 -17.28 1.22
CA ILE A 60 9.44 -16.26 0.57
C ILE A 60 8.82 -15.40 1.67
N ARG A 61 8.99 -14.09 1.59
CA ARG A 61 8.22 -13.11 2.36
C ARG A 61 6.98 -12.75 1.56
N ALA A 62 5.82 -12.90 2.18
CA ALA A 62 4.53 -12.61 1.62
C ALA A 62 3.86 -11.52 2.47
N VAL A 63 3.52 -10.41 1.85
CA VAL A 63 2.87 -9.26 2.50
C VAL A 63 1.55 -9.00 1.80
N VAL A 64 0.50 -8.77 2.58
CA VAL A 64 -0.72 -8.12 2.09
C VAL A 64 -0.95 -6.80 2.81
N SER A 65 -1.24 -5.79 2.02
CA SER A 65 -1.61 -4.46 2.47
C SER A 65 -2.94 -4.02 1.88
N THR A 66 -3.60 -3.07 2.54
CA THR A 66 -4.92 -2.58 2.15
C THR A 66 -5.04 -1.07 2.27
N LYS A 67 -5.86 -0.47 1.43
CA LYS A 67 -6.33 0.90 1.55
C LYS A 67 -7.70 1.09 0.87
N PRO A 68 -8.57 1.96 1.37
CA PRO A 68 -9.75 2.39 0.62
C PRO A 68 -9.33 3.15 -0.65
N CYS A 69 -9.92 2.86 -1.80
CA CYS A 69 -9.62 3.59 -3.05
C CYS A 69 -9.95 5.09 -2.93
N ALA A 70 -10.88 5.44 -2.04
CA ALA A 70 -11.27 6.82 -1.76
C ALA A 70 -10.09 7.69 -1.31
N ILE A 71 -9.15 7.17 -0.52
CA ILE A 71 -8.04 8.00 -0.01
C ILE A 71 -7.02 8.35 -1.10
N ASP A 72 -6.86 7.50 -2.12
CA ASP A 72 -6.04 7.82 -3.30
C ASP A 72 -6.68 8.95 -4.12
N ASN A 73 -7.99 8.87 -4.34
CA ASN A 73 -8.73 9.91 -5.08
C ASN A 73 -8.66 11.26 -4.36
N VAL A 74 -8.87 11.26 -3.04
CA VAL A 74 -8.70 12.43 -2.19
C VAL A 74 -7.28 12.95 -2.26
N PHE A 75 -6.28 12.08 -2.13
CA PHE A 75 -4.88 12.48 -2.22
C PHE A 75 -4.57 13.17 -3.53
N TRP A 76 -5.02 12.62 -4.68
CA TRP A 76 -4.78 13.26 -5.96
C TRP A 76 -5.51 14.58 -6.12
N ASP A 77 -6.73 14.73 -5.60
CA ASP A 77 -7.41 16.02 -5.62
C ASP A 77 -6.72 17.06 -4.72
N VAL A 78 -6.26 16.66 -3.52
CA VAL A 78 -5.50 17.50 -2.59
C VAL A 78 -4.16 17.92 -3.19
N TYR A 79 -3.45 16.97 -3.79
CA TYR A 79 -2.11 17.17 -4.34
C TYR A 79 -2.14 17.72 -5.79
N GLU A 80 -3.27 18.31 -6.21
CA GLU A 80 -3.46 18.96 -7.51
C GLU A 80 -3.21 18.05 -8.73
N MET A 81 -3.35 16.75 -8.54
CA MET A 81 -3.22 15.70 -9.57
C MET A 81 -4.57 15.12 -10.00
N GLY A 82 -5.69 15.58 -9.44
CA GLY A 82 -7.01 14.98 -9.64
C GLY A 82 -7.45 14.87 -11.10
N GLU A 83 -7.20 15.89 -11.92
CA GLU A 83 -7.54 15.86 -13.34
C GLU A 83 -6.73 14.81 -14.11
N VAL A 84 -5.43 14.70 -13.80
CA VAL A 84 -4.56 13.69 -14.39
C VAL A 84 -5.03 12.30 -13.97
N ALA A 85 -5.30 12.11 -12.68
CA ALA A 85 -5.70 10.84 -12.10
C ALA A 85 -7.03 10.31 -12.67
N ARG A 86 -8.04 11.18 -12.87
CA ARG A 86 -9.34 10.81 -13.45
C ARG A 86 -9.24 10.21 -14.86
N ASN A 87 -8.17 10.54 -15.60
CA ASN A 87 -7.93 10.01 -16.94
C ASN A 87 -7.05 8.75 -16.95
N LYS A 88 -6.67 8.21 -15.78
CA LYS A 88 -5.85 7.00 -15.66
C LYS A 88 -6.71 5.75 -15.46
N PRO A 89 -6.21 4.57 -15.89
CA PRO A 89 -6.85 3.31 -15.55
C PRO A 89 -6.79 3.03 -14.04
N PHE A 90 -7.66 2.14 -13.55
CA PHE A 90 -7.67 1.73 -12.14
C PHE A 90 -6.31 1.29 -11.61
N SER A 91 -5.45 0.68 -12.44
CA SER A 91 -4.10 0.28 -12.02
C SER A 91 -3.25 1.45 -11.50
N PHE A 92 -3.64 2.69 -11.75
CA PHE A 92 -2.99 3.88 -11.20
C PHE A 92 -3.01 3.93 -9.66
N HIS A 93 -4.02 3.33 -9.01
CA HIS A 93 -4.04 3.14 -7.55
C HIS A 93 -2.86 2.32 -7.01
N ILE A 94 -2.23 1.51 -7.87
CA ILE A 94 -1.13 0.61 -7.55
C ILE A 94 0.20 1.14 -8.12
N THR A 95 0.17 1.66 -9.35
CA THR A 95 1.39 2.03 -10.10
C THR A 95 1.79 3.50 -9.96
N ALA A 96 0.98 4.34 -9.32
CA ALA A 96 1.30 5.75 -9.16
C ALA A 96 2.51 5.94 -8.25
N ALA A 97 3.53 6.65 -8.74
CA ALA A 97 4.68 7.06 -7.93
C ALA A 97 4.28 7.96 -6.75
N HIS A 98 3.18 8.71 -6.90
CA HIS A 98 2.59 9.55 -5.86
C HIS A 98 1.21 8.99 -5.52
N SER A 99 1.15 8.16 -4.48
CA SER A 99 -0.09 7.71 -3.85
C SER A 99 0.16 7.37 -2.39
N PRO A 100 -0.87 7.48 -1.52
CA PRO A 100 -0.78 7.04 -0.14
C PRO A 100 -0.39 5.56 -0.03
N SER A 101 0.49 5.25 0.91
CA SER A 101 0.90 3.87 1.18
C SER A 101 -0.24 3.07 1.80
N ALA A 102 -0.42 1.84 1.34
CA ALA A 102 -1.36 0.90 1.93
C ALA A 102 -0.90 0.45 3.33
N HIS A 103 -1.86 0.13 4.21
CA HIS A 103 -1.61 -0.40 5.56
C HIS A 103 -1.38 -1.92 5.49
N ILE A 104 -0.30 -2.42 6.09
CA ILE A 104 -0.02 -3.87 6.12
C ILE A 104 -0.94 -4.54 7.14
N ILE A 105 -1.72 -5.53 6.69
CA ILE A 105 -2.64 -6.25 7.56
C ILE A 105 -2.11 -7.64 7.94
N GLU A 106 -1.24 -8.22 7.11
CA GLU A 106 -0.63 -9.52 7.35
C GLU A 106 0.72 -9.59 6.63
N GLU A 107 1.71 -10.09 7.34
CA GLU A 107 3.04 -10.39 6.83
C GLU A 107 3.47 -11.77 7.33
N MET A 108 3.90 -12.63 6.41
CA MET A 108 4.38 -13.97 6.74
C MET A 108 5.65 -14.30 5.98
N GLU A 109 6.49 -15.11 6.61
CA GLU A 109 7.65 -15.73 5.96
C GLU A 109 7.42 -17.23 5.87
N LEU A 110 7.53 -17.76 4.65
CA LEU A 110 7.30 -19.16 4.34
C LEU A 110 8.64 -19.79 3.94
N PRO A 111 9.12 -20.81 4.67
CA PRO A 111 10.34 -21.52 4.31
C PRO A 111 10.24 -22.15 2.91
N VAL A 112 11.33 -22.05 2.16
CA VAL A 112 11.48 -22.63 0.83
C VAL A 112 12.65 -23.62 0.87
N PRO A 113 12.39 -24.94 0.95
CA PRO A 113 13.44 -25.95 1.04
C PRO A 113 14.35 -25.99 -0.20
N THR A 114 13.76 -25.78 -1.38
CA THR A 114 14.46 -25.69 -2.67
C THR A 114 13.74 -24.70 -3.59
N VAL A 115 14.46 -24.16 -4.56
CA VAL A 115 13.90 -23.27 -5.58
C VAL A 115 12.74 -23.94 -6.34
N ASP A 116 12.82 -25.25 -6.58
CA ASP A 116 11.74 -26.01 -7.23
C ASP A 116 10.46 -26.10 -6.40
N ALA A 117 10.56 -25.98 -5.06
CA ALA A 117 9.40 -25.93 -4.18
C ALA A 117 8.71 -24.55 -4.15
N ALA A 118 9.29 -23.51 -4.77
CA ALA A 118 8.80 -22.14 -4.70
C ALA A 118 7.34 -22.01 -5.17
N THR A 119 6.96 -22.67 -6.28
CA THR A 119 5.58 -22.63 -6.81
C THR A 119 4.55 -23.16 -5.81
N MET A 120 4.88 -24.22 -5.06
CA MET A 120 4.02 -24.77 -4.01
C MET A 120 3.91 -23.80 -2.83
N VAL A 121 5.03 -23.22 -2.41
CA VAL A 121 5.06 -22.23 -1.31
C VAL A 121 4.30 -20.95 -1.68
N MET A 122 4.41 -20.48 -2.93
CA MET A 122 3.62 -19.35 -3.43
C MET A 122 2.12 -19.64 -3.41
N ASN A 123 1.70 -20.85 -3.81
CA ASN A 123 0.29 -21.25 -3.74
C ASN A 123 -0.24 -21.22 -2.31
N GLU A 124 0.54 -21.74 -1.36
CA GLU A 124 0.17 -21.69 0.06
C GLU A 124 0.13 -20.25 0.58
N ALA A 125 1.06 -19.38 0.16
CA ALA A 125 1.04 -17.96 0.48
C ALA A 125 -0.28 -17.32 0.02
N PHE A 126 -0.65 -17.47 -1.24
CA PHE A 126 -1.87 -16.88 -1.79
C PHE A 126 -3.14 -17.43 -1.12
N ARG A 127 -3.16 -18.72 -0.74
CA ARG A 127 -4.27 -19.31 0.02
C ARG A 127 -4.44 -18.61 1.37
N ARG A 128 -3.37 -18.50 2.17
CA ARG A 128 -3.41 -17.84 3.49
C ARG A 128 -3.74 -16.36 3.38
N LEU A 129 -3.15 -15.66 2.42
CA LEU A 129 -3.43 -14.24 2.22
C LEU A 129 -4.88 -14.00 1.77
N ASN A 130 -5.48 -14.90 0.97
CA ASN A 130 -6.90 -14.83 0.66
C ASN A 130 -7.77 -14.95 1.92
N GLU A 131 -7.45 -15.87 2.83
CA GLU A 131 -8.15 -16.02 4.10
C GLU A 131 -8.05 -14.74 4.95
N ALA A 132 -6.83 -14.19 5.09
CA ALA A 132 -6.59 -12.95 5.81
C ALA A 132 -7.34 -11.75 5.20
N ILE A 133 -7.39 -11.65 3.86
CA ILE A 133 -8.16 -10.61 3.17
C ILE A 133 -9.66 -10.72 3.46
N GLN A 134 -10.23 -11.92 3.40
CA GLN A 134 -11.67 -12.10 3.66
C GLN A 134 -12.02 -11.80 5.13
N GLU A 135 -11.21 -12.30 6.06
CA GLU A 135 -11.38 -12.02 7.49
C GLU A 135 -11.29 -10.51 7.77
N HIS A 136 -10.25 -9.85 7.26
CA HIS A 136 -10.11 -8.40 7.40
C HIS A 136 -11.29 -7.65 6.79
N HIS A 137 -11.69 -7.96 5.55
CA HIS A 137 -12.77 -7.24 4.88
C HIS A 137 -14.11 -7.37 5.62
N SER A 138 -14.34 -8.51 6.30
CA SER A 138 -15.56 -8.71 7.10
C SER A 138 -15.67 -7.78 8.32
N ARG A 139 -14.54 -7.26 8.82
CA ARG A 139 -14.46 -6.37 9.99
C ARG A 139 -14.08 -4.92 9.66
N CYS A 140 -13.57 -4.68 8.44
CA CYS A 140 -13.12 -3.37 7.98
C CYS A 140 -13.49 -3.22 6.50
N SER A 141 -14.62 -2.53 6.26
CA SER A 141 -15.24 -2.41 4.93
C SER A 141 -15.64 -0.98 4.57
N THR A 142 -15.49 -0.03 5.50
CA THR A 142 -15.75 1.39 5.30
C THR A 142 -14.50 2.23 5.57
N VAL A 143 -14.47 3.47 5.04
CA VAL A 143 -13.40 4.43 5.34
C VAL A 143 -13.27 4.66 6.85
N SER A 144 -14.40 4.69 7.58
CA SER A 144 -14.41 4.86 9.03
C SER A 144 -13.75 3.68 9.76
N ASP A 145 -14.02 2.45 9.34
CA ASP A 145 -13.40 1.26 9.93
C ASP A 145 -11.88 1.29 9.72
N PHE A 146 -11.45 1.62 8.50
CA PHE A 146 -10.02 1.73 8.17
C PHE A 146 -9.34 2.83 8.98
N LYS A 147 -9.96 4.01 9.07
CA LYS A 147 -9.48 5.12 9.89
C LYS A 147 -9.31 4.69 11.35
N ALA A 148 -10.29 3.98 11.91
CA ALA A 148 -10.24 3.49 13.29
C ALA A 148 -9.10 2.48 13.50
N GLU A 149 -8.85 1.60 12.53
CA GLU A 149 -7.75 0.63 12.59
C GLU A 149 -6.38 1.30 12.64
N ILE A 150 -6.16 2.36 11.85
CA ILE A 150 -4.87 3.04 11.76
C ILE A 150 -4.71 4.26 12.67
N LEU A 151 -5.75 4.63 13.44
CA LEU A 151 -5.84 5.90 14.19
C LEU A 151 -4.66 6.12 15.14
N HIS A 152 -4.17 5.04 15.75
CA HIS A 152 -3.11 5.08 16.75
C HIS A 152 -1.72 4.71 16.19
N ASP A 153 -1.63 4.43 14.89
CA ASP A 153 -0.36 4.17 14.24
C ASP A 153 0.40 5.50 14.06
N THR A 154 1.61 5.53 14.60
CA THR A 154 2.48 6.70 14.59
C THR A 154 3.35 6.78 13.34
N ALA A 155 3.29 5.80 12.43
CA ALA A 155 4.00 5.88 11.16
C ALA A 155 3.52 7.09 10.33
N PRO A 156 4.43 7.88 9.71
CA PRO A 156 4.05 9.05 8.91
C PRO A 156 3.02 8.74 7.81
N THR A 157 3.08 7.54 7.22
CA THR A 157 2.12 7.06 6.23
C THR A 157 0.72 6.89 6.81
N ALA A 158 0.60 6.32 8.02
CA ALA A 158 -0.68 6.13 8.69
C ALA A 158 -1.30 7.48 9.08
N ARG A 159 -0.49 8.42 9.60
CA ARG A 159 -0.98 9.76 9.98
C ARG A 159 -1.54 10.53 8.77
N LEU A 160 -0.86 10.48 7.63
CA LEU A 160 -1.40 11.03 6.38
C LEU A 160 -2.70 10.31 5.99
N ASN A 161 -2.75 8.98 6.04
CA ASN A 161 -3.95 8.23 5.70
C ASN A 161 -5.15 8.60 6.58
N VAL A 162 -4.95 8.86 7.88
CA VAL A 162 -6.02 9.35 8.78
C VAL A 162 -6.55 10.70 8.31
N VAL A 163 -5.66 11.64 7.95
CA VAL A 163 -6.06 12.95 7.40
C VAL A 163 -6.88 12.78 6.12
N LEU A 164 -6.45 11.91 5.21
CA LEU A 164 -7.15 11.63 3.96
C LEU A 164 -8.51 10.96 4.20
N CYS A 165 -8.63 10.12 5.22
CA CYS A 165 -9.91 9.53 5.63
C CYS A 165 -10.87 10.61 6.14
N GLU A 166 -10.42 11.57 6.95
CA GLU A 166 -11.27 12.68 7.39
C GLU A 166 -11.81 13.48 6.20
N ILE A 167 -10.98 13.76 5.20
CA ILE A 167 -11.43 14.46 3.98
C ILE A 167 -12.41 13.60 3.17
N ALA A 168 -12.14 12.30 3.03
CA ALA A 168 -13.02 11.36 2.33
C ALA A 168 -14.42 11.27 2.99
N GLU A 169 -14.50 11.47 4.31
CA GLU A 169 -15.74 11.53 5.08
C GLU A 169 -16.38 12.94 5.12
N GLY A 170 -15.73 13.95 4.53
CA GLY A 170 -16.21 15.34 4.52
C GLY A 170 -15.89 16.13 5.81
N ASN A 171 -15.06 15.59 6.70
CA ASN A 171 -14.65 16.22 7.95
C ASN A 171 -13.47 17.19 7.74
N PHE A 172 -13.64 18.16 6.84
CA PHE A 172 -12.56 19.07 6.42
C PHE A 172 -11.90 19.83 7.58
N HIS A 173 -12.70 20.28 8.56
CA HIS A 173 -12.16 20.99 9.72
C HIS A 173 -11.21 20.10 10.55
N GLN A 174 -11.60 18.84 10.78
CA GLN A 174 -10.77 17.88 11.50
C GLN A 174 -9.49 17.54 10.73
N ALA A 175 -9.59 17.40 9.40
CA ALA A 175 -8.44 17.19 8.53
C ALA A 175 -7.42 18.34 8.64
N VAL A 176 -7.88 19.60 8.69
CA VAL A 176 -7.01 20.77 8.90
C VAL A 176 -6.31 20.71 10.25
N LEU A 177 -7.04 20.43 11.34
CA LEU A 177 -6.44 20.36 12.68
C LEU A 177 -5.35 19.28 12.77
N LEU A 178 -5.59 18.12 12.16
CA LEU A 178 -4.59 17.05 12.11
C LEU A 178 -3.37 17.44 11.26
N ALA A 179 -3.58 18.06 10.10
CA ALA A 179 -2.50 18.54 9.24
C ALA A 179 -1.63 19.61 9.94
N GLU A 180 -2.25 20.54 10.67
CA GLU A 180 -1.54 21.57 11.45
C GLU A 180 -0.67 20.95 12.55
N LYS A 181 -1.21 19.97 13.28
CA LYS A 181 -0.45 19.23 14.29
C LYS A 181 0.78 18.54 13.69
N GLU A 182 0.68 17.99 12.49
CA GLU A 182 1.81 17.35 11.81
C GLU A 182 2.89 18.35 11.39
N LEU A 183 2.47 19.52 10.90
CA LEU A 183 3.37 20.63 10.56
C LEU A 183 4.09 21.18 11.80
N GLU A 184 3.39 21.36 12.92
CA GLU A 184 3.96 21.80 14.20
C GLU A 184 5.03 20.84 14.73
N ASN A 185 4.85 19.54 14.49
CA ASN A 185 5.83 18.51 14.84
C ASN A 185 7.02 18.43 13.87
N GLY A 186 7.11 19.35 12.90
CA GLY A 186 8.15 19.38 11.87
C GLY A 186 8.04 18.24 10.86
N SER A 187 6.87 17.62 10.73
CA SER A 187 6.64 16.56 9.75
C SER A 187 6.17 17.16 8.43
N TYR A 188 7.04 17.11 7.41
CA TYR A 188 6.70 17.53 6.05
C TYR A 188 5.98 16.44 5.24
N GLY A 189 5.64 15.31 5.87
CA GLY A 189 5.15 14.12 5.18
C GLY A 189 6.17 13.53 4.19
N LEU A 190 5.75 12.50 3.47
CA LEU A 190 6.57 11.87 2.41
C LEU A 190 6.47 12.60 1.07
N PHE A 191 5.48 13.47 0.91
CA PHE A 191 5.19 14.15 -0.35
C PHE A 191 5.36 15.66 -0.15
N ASN A 192 6.28 16.23 -0.93
CA ASN A 192 6.57 17.65 -0.90
C ASN A 192 7.02 18.15 -2.27
N THR A 193 6.92 19.46 -2.45
CA THR A 193 7.36 20.15 -3.66
C THR A 193 8.24 21.33 -3.25
N VAL A 194 9.36 21.51 -3.94
CA VAL A 194 10.19 22.70 -3.77
C VAL A 194 9.57 23.82 -4.58
N THR A 195 9.24 24.91 -3.90
CA THR A 195 8.67 26.14 -4.46
C THR A 195 9.65 27.29 -4.23
N ASP A 196 9.39 28.44 -4.87
CA ASP A 196 10.20 29.65 -4.69
C ASP A 196 10.19 30.15 -3.22
N ASP A 197 9.10 29.85 -2.49
CA ASP A 197 8.90 30.22 -1.08
C ASP A 197 9.36 29.13 -0.08
N GLY A 198 9.95 28.04 -0.59
CA GLY A 198 10.45 26.92 0.22
C GLY A 198 9.75 25.60 -0.06
N ILE A 199 9.72 24.70 0.94
CA ILE A 199 9.14 23.36 0.78
C ILE A 199 7.65 23.42 1.10
N LYS A 200 6.81 23.07 0.12
CA LYS A 200 5.38 22.85 0.33
C LYS A 200 5.12 21.37 0.58
N SER A 201 4.66 21.04 1.78
CA SER A 201 4.34 19.67 2.18
C SER A 201 2.93 19.26 1.77
N ILE A 202 2.64 17.96 1.78
CA ILE A 202 1.28 17.44 1.62
C ILE A 202 0.27 18.05 2.62
N TYR A 203 0.72 18.39 3.83
CA TYR A 203 -0.16 19.00 4.83
C TYR A 203 -0.51 20.45 4.49
N ASP A 204 0.37 21.19 3.82
CA ASP A 204 0.04 22.51 3.28
C ASP A 204 -1.02 22.40 2.17
N TYR A 205 -0.87 21.42 1.27
CA TYR A 205 -1.89 21.10 0.26
C TYR A 205 -3.24 20.73 0.89
N VAL A 206 -3.24 19.92 1.96
CA VAL A 206 -4.47 19.58 2.71
C VAL A 206 -5.16 20.84 3.21
N LYS A 207 -4.42 21.76 3.84
CA LYS A 207 -4.98 23.01 4.38
C LYS A 207 -5.62 23.84 3.28
N GLU A 208 -4.90 24.08 2.19
CA GLU A 208 -5.42 24.86 1.05
C GLU A 208 -6.63 24.20 0.40
N PHE A 209 -6.63 22.86 0.27
CA PHE A 209 -7.75 22.12 -0.28
C PHE A 209 -9.00 22.25 0.60
N CYS A 210 -8.85 22.05 1.91
CA CYS A 210 -9.96 22.11 2.86
C CYS A 210 -10.54 23.52 3.01
N GLN A 211 -9.73 24.57 2.89
CA GLN A 211 -10.20 25.96 2.93
C GLN A 211 -11.09 26.35 1.74
N LYS A 212 -11.03 25.59 0.63
CA LYS A 212 -11.86 25.80 -0.56
C LYS A 212 -13.21 25.05 -0.49
N LYS A 213 -13.47 24.29 0.57
CA LYS A 213 -14.67 23.47 0.77
C LYS A 213 -15.55 24.04 1.86
#